data_AF-A0A2A6NRP3-F1
#
_entry.id   AF-A0A2A6NRP3-F1
#
_cell.length_a   1.000
_cell.length_b   1.000
_cell.length_c   1.000
_cell.angle_alpha   90.00
_cell.angle_beta   90.00
_cell.angle_gamma   90.00
#
_symmetry.space_group_name_H-M   'P 1'
#
loop_
_entity.id
_entity.type
_entity.pdbx_description
1 polymer ?
#
loop_
_entity_poly.entity_id
_entity_poly.type
_entity_poly.pdbx_seq_one_letter_code
_entity_poly.pdbx_strand_id
1 'polypeptide(L)' 'MPTQTHVGKMAKQTRVRLLEVIVSAQKEPTRWKWHVSAGGLELVHGYATSRETAQRDGDSVLFTMLSVPQTP' A
#
# COMPACT_ATOMS: atom_id res chain seq x y z
N MET A 1 -9.03 -50.61 5.24
CA MET A 1 -8.88 -49.67 6.38
C MET A 1 -7.91 -48.56 5.94
N PRO A 2 -8.37 -47.36 5.55
CA PRO A 2 -7.46 -46.29 5.14
C PRO A 2 -7.08 -45.41 6.34
N THR A 3 -5.77 -45.26 6.62
CA THR A 3 -5.30 -44.24 7.57
C THR A 3 -4.94 -42.99 6.80
N GLN A 4 -5.87 -42.03 6.84
CA GLN A 4 -5.77 -40.72 6.24
C GLN A 4 -4.79 -39.87 7.08
N THR A 5 -3.50 -39.93 6.74
CA THR A 5 -2.48 -39.10 7.40
C THR A 5 -2.49 -37.69 6.81
N HIS A 6 -3.28 -36.83 7.44
CA HIS A 6 -3.15 -35.37 7.54
C HIS A 6 -2.22 -34.66 6.54
N VAL A 7 -2.82 -34.03 5.53
CA VAL A 7 -2.31 -32.80 4.90
C VAL A 7 -2.37 -31.69 5.96
N GLY A 8 -1.34 -31.65 6.81
CA GLY A 8 -1.21 -30.70 7.93
C GLY A 8 -0.11 -29.67 7.69
N LYS A 9 -0.02 -29.11 6.48
CA LYS A 9 0.80 -27.93 6.20
C LYS A 9 0.03 -27.01 5.26
N MET A 10 -1.06 -26.43 5.76
CA MET A 10 -1.59 -25.22 5.13
C MET A 10 -0.50 -24.16 5.27
N ALA A 11 0.03 -23.74 4.12
CA ALA A 11 1.00 -22.67 3.99
C ALA A 11 0.58 -21.49 4.87
N LYS A 12 1.53 -20.86 5.58
CA LYS A 12 1.29 -19.55 6.18
C LYS A 12 0.77 -18.66 5.05
N GLN A 13 -0.52 -18.34 5.09
CA GLN A 13 -1.15 -17.59 4.03
C GLN A 13 -0.56 -16.18 4.09
N THR A 14 0.45 -15.93 3.25
CA THR A 14 1.04 -14.61 3.10
C THR A 14 -0.10 -13.67 2.75
N ARG A 15 -0.49 -12.81 3.70
CA ARG A 15 -1.51 -11.79 3.45
C ARG A 15 -0.88 -10.80 2.49
N VAL A 16 -1.20 -10.94 1.20
CA VAL A 16 -0.81 -9.98 0.19
C VAL A 16 -1.46 -8.64 0.57
N ARG A 17 -0.63 -7.64 0.87
CA ARG A 17 -1.09 -6.27 1.10
C ARG A 17 -1.00 -5.52 -0.24
N LEU A 18 -2.14 -5.16 -0.81
CA LEU A 18 -2.19 -4.23 -1.94
C LEU A 18 -2.02 -2.81 -1.38
N LEU A 19 -0.99 -2.12 -1.86
CA LEU A 19 -0.77 -0.70 -1.58
C LEU A 19 -1.16 0.12 -2.82
N GLU A 20 -1.80 1.26 -2.59
CA GLU A 20 -2.29 2.14 -3.64
C GLU A 20 -1.92 3.59 -3.33
N VAL A 21 -1.49 4.34 -4.34
CA VAL A 21 -1.27 5.80 -4.26
C VAL A 21 -2.49 6.50 -4.83
N ILE A 22 -3.06 7.42 -4.06
CA ILE A 22 -4.22 8.22 -4.45
C ILE A 22 -3.82 9.70 -4.40
N VAL A 23 -4.01 10.40 -5.52
CA VAL A 23 -3.72 11.83 -5.67
C VAL A 23 -5.03 12.60 -5.89
N SER A 24 -5.26 13.63 -5.08
CA SER A 24 -6.48 14.43 -5.10
C SER A 24 -6.19 15.93 -5.06
N ALA A 25 -6.87 16.70 -5.91
CA ALA A 25 -6.83 18.15 -5.87
C ALA A 25 -7.47 18.66 -4.58
N GLN A 26 -6.87 19.67 -3.96
CA GLN A 26 -7.42 20.35 -2.79
C GLN A 26 -8.14 21.64 -3.20
N LYS A 27 -8.79 22.30 -2.25
CA LYS A 27 -9.47 23.58 -2.49
C LYS A 27 -8.53 24.69 -2.97
N GLU A 28 -7.25 24.60 -2.62
CA GLU A 28 -6.21 25.56 -3.04
C GLU A 28 -5.69 25.18 -4.46
N PRO A 29 -5.60 26.12 -5.42
CA PRO A 29 -5.36 25.82 -6.84
C PRO A 29 -4.08 25.05 -7.15
N THR A 30 -3.07 25.19 -6.30
CA THR A 30 -1.76 24.55 -6.45
C THR A 30 -1.56 23.42 -5.46
N ARG A 31 -2.54 23.07 -4.63
CA ARG A 31 -2.31 22.07 -3.58
C ARG A 31 -2.93 20.73 -3.94
N TRP A 32 -2.08 19.71 -3.93
CA TRP A 32 -2.45 18.32 -4.19
C TRP A 32 -2.15 17.49 -2.96
N LYS A 33 -3.13 16.74 -2.45
CA LYS A 33 -2.90 15.72 -1.42
C LYS A 33 -2.61 14.41 -2.12
N TRP A 34 -1.53 13.75 -1.74
CA TRP A 34 -1.32 12.35 -2.04
C TRP A 34 -1.41 11.53 -0.76
N HIS A 35 -1.83 10.28 -0.86
CA HIS A 35 -1.74 9.33 0.24
C HIS A 35 -1.53 7.90 -0.27
N VAL A 36 -0.86 7.09 0.54
CA VAL A 36 -0.77 5.64 0.33
C VAL A 36 -1.83 4.98 1.19
N SER A 37 -2.61 4.08 0.61
CA SER A 37 -3.61 3.30 1.32
C SER A 37 -3.38 1.79 1.19
N ALA A 38 -3.89 1.03 2.15
CA ALA A 38 -3.99 -0.42 2.08
C ALA A 38 -5.44 -0.84 2.30
N GLY A 39 -6.10 -1.37 1.28
CA GLY A 39 -7.51 -1.76 1.36
C GLY A 39 -8.44 -0.60 1.76
N GLY A 40 -8.15 0.61 1.27
CA GLY A 40 -8.90 1.83 1.58
C GLY A 40 -8.54 2.51 2.91
N LEU A 41 -7.65 1.93 3.73
CA LEU A 41 -7.13 2.59 4.92
C LEU A 41 -5.93 3.47 4.57
N GLU A 42 -6.04 4.78 4.78
CA GLU A 42 -4.91 5.72 4.63
C GLU A 42 -3.80 5.39 5.65
N LEU A 43 -2.60 5.11 5.14
CA LEU A 43 -1.42 4.75 5.95
C LEU A 43 -0.50 5.96 6.17
N VAL A 44 -0.26 6.72 5.11
CA VAL A 44 0.58 7.92 5.12
C VAL A 44 0.09 8.88 4.04
N HIS A 45 0.34 10.16 4.24
CA HIS A 45 -0.06 11.19 3.29
C HIS A 45 0.94 12.34 3.24
N GLY A 46 0.82 13.16 2.21
CA GLY A 46 1.59 14.38 2.03
C GLY A 46 0.89 15.36 1.11
N TYR A 47 1.57 16.48 0.85
CA TYR A 47 1.08 17.53 -0.04
C TYR A 47 2.18 17.97 -0.99
N ALA A 48 1.80 18.31 -2.22
CA ALA A 48 2.70 18.90 -3.20
C ALA A 48 2.02 20.04 -3.95
N THR A 49 2.84 20.83 -4.66
CA THR A 49 2.41 22.01 -5.42
C THR A 49 1.91 21.69 -6.84
N SER A 50 2.02 20.44 -7.26
CA SER A 50 1.52 19.94 -8.55
C SER A 50 1.06 18.49 -8.43
N ARG A 51 0.22 18.06 -9.37
CA ARG A 51 -0.27 16.68 -9.43
C ARG A 51 0.87 15.70 -9.67
N GLU A 52 1.80 16.07 -10.54
CA GLU A 52 2.93 15.23 -10.96
C GLU A 52 3.91 15.01 -9.80
N THR A 53 4.19 16.05 -9.02
CA THR A 53 5.03 15.92 -7.82
C THR A 53 4.31 15.10 -6.75
N ALA A 54 3.01 15.32 -6.53
CA ALA A 54 2.23 14.52 -5.60
C ALA A 54 2.25 13.03 -5.95
N GLN A 55 2.16 12.70 -7.25
CA GLN A 55 2.27 11.32 -7.72
C GLN A 55 3.67 10.74 -7.45
N ARG A 56 4.74 11.46 -7.82
CA ARG A 56 6.12 10.99 -7.58
C ARG A 56 6.41 10.77 -6.11
N ASP A 57 6.00 11.69 -5.26
CA ASP A 57 6.21 11.60 -3.81
C ASP A 57 5.48 10.39 -3.24
N GLY A 58 4.20 10.21 -3.63
CA GLY A 58 3.41 9.04 -3.24
C GLY A 58 4.01 7.71 -3.72
N ASP A 59 4.42 7.64 -4.99
CA ASP A 59 5.03 6.45 -5.57
C ASP A 59 6.36 6.10 -4.88
N SER A 60 7.21 7.10 -4.61
CA SER A 60 8.48 6.90 -3.91
C SER A 60 8.26 6.28 -2.52
N VAL A 61 7.27 6.76 -1.79
CA VAL A 61 6.91 6.24 -0.48
C VAL A 61 6.28 4.85 -0.59
N LEU A 62 5.40 4.60 -1.57
CA LEU A 62 4.86 3.26 -1.82
C LEU A 62 5.97 2.24 -2.11
N PHE A 63 6.92 2.56 -2.97
CA PHE A 63 8.06 1.66 -3.27
C PHE A 63 8.95 1.44 -2.04
N THR A 64 9.13 2.46 -1.20
CA THR A 64 9.83 2.32 0.08
C THR A 64 9.08 1.37 1.03
N MET A 65 7.75 1.44 1.09
CA MET A 65 6.95 0.52 1.90
C MET A 65 6.99 -0.92 1.38
N LEU A 66 7.05 -1.10 0.06
CA LEU A 66 7.17 -2.42 -0.58
C LEU A 66 8.56 -3.06 -0.41
N SER A 67 9.61 -2.26 -0.22
CA SER A 67 10.98 -2.77 -0.06
C SER A 67 11.29 -3.28 1.35
N VAL A 68 10.47 -2.93 2.35
CA VAL A 68 10.61 -3.42 3.72
C VAL A 68 10.08 -4.86 3.82
N PRO A 69 10.87 -5.82 4.36
CA PRO A 69 10.38 -7.18 4.60
C PRO A 69 9.14 -7.13 5.50
N GLN A 70 8.02 -7.66 5.00
CA GLN A 70 6.82 -7.76 5.82
C GLN A 70 7.01 -8.89 6.84
N THR A 71 7.29 -8.53 8.09
CA THR A 71 7.31 -9.48 9.20
C THR A 71 5.89 -10.01 9.46
N PRO A 72 5.71 -11.33 9.54
CA PRO A 72 4.41 -11.97 9.77
C PRO A 72 3.87 -11.75 11.18
#